data_AF-A0A6L3NBY7-F1
#
_entry.id   AF-A0A6L3NBY7-F1
#
_cell.length_a   1.000
_cell.length_b   1.000
_cell.length_c   1.000
_cell.angle_alpha   90.00
_cell.angle_beta   90.00
_cell.angle_gamma   90.00
#
_symmetry.space_group_name_H-M   'P 1'
#
loop_
_entity.id
_entity.type
_entity.pdbx_description
1 polymer ?
#
loop_
_entity_poly.entity_id
_entity_poly.type
_entity_poly.pdbx_seq_one_letter_code
_entity_poly.pdbx_strand_id
1 'polypeptide(L)' 'RVPAGVQQRHRRFAACDVCRRVFWEGSHWRRMRAVVDAMRAPPPGAPDVPDVAGA' A
#
# COMPACT_ATOMS: atom_id res chain seq x y z
N ARG A 1 12.26 7.19 -6.16
CA ARG A 1 12.05 8.56 -6.71
C ARG A 1 11.25 8.45 -8.00
N VAL A 2 10.27 9.34 -8.25
CA VAL A 2 9.39 9.28 -9.43
C VAL A 2 9.84 10.29 -10.50
N PRO A 3 9.99 9.90 -11.78
CA PRO A 3 10.35 10.83 -12.86
C PRO A 3 9.32 11.94 -13.08
N ALA A 4 9.77 13.12 -13.50
CA ALA A 4 8.90 14.30 -13.66
C ALA A 4 7.74 14.11 -14.64
N GLY A 5 7.96 13.39 -15.76
CA GLY A 5 6.89 13.08 -16.72
C GLY A 5 5.81 12.16 -16.15
N VAL A 6 6.16 11.31 -15.19
CA VAL A 6 5.19 10.44 -14.49
C VAL A 6 4.43 11.24 -13.43
N GLN A 7 5.10 12.15 -12.72
CA GLN A 7 4.46 13.06 -11.76
C GLN A 7 3.43 13.98 -12.40
N GLN A 8 3.65 14.41 -13.65
CA GLN A 8 2.68 15.23 -14.39
C GLN A 8 1.43 14.43 -14.83
N ARG A 9 1.58 13.12 -15.06
CA ARG A 9 0.49 12.26 -15.59
C ARG A 9 -0.31 11.54 -14.51
N HIS A 10 0.25 11.36 -13.32
CA HIS A 10 -0.38 10.58 -12.26
C HIS A 10 -0.41 11.35 -10.95
N ARG A 11 -1.57 11.34 -10.26
CA ARG A 11 -1.77 12.05 -9.00
C ARG A 11 -1.62 11.17 -7.76
N ARG A 12 -1.59 9.84 -7.94
CA ARG A 12 -1.56 8.87 -6.84
C ARG A 12 -0.36 7.93 -6.99
N PHE A 13 0.38 7.79 -5.90
CA PHE A 13 1.56 6.95 -5.81
C PHE A 13 1.46 6.02 -4.60
N ALA A 14 1.97 4.80 -4.75
CA ALA A 14 2.13 3.83 -3.66
C ALA A 14 3.58 3.38 -3.60
N ALA A 15 4.16 3.34 -2.40
CA ALA A 15 5.45 2.73 -2.15
C ALA A 15 5.26 1.37 -1.48
N CYS A 16 6.07 0.39 -1.88
CA CYS A 16 6.16 -0.88 -1.15
C CYS A 16 7.35 -0.81 -0.19
N ASP A 17 7.11 -0.99 1.10
CA ASP A 17 8.14 -0.94 2.13
C ASP A 17 9.10 -2.14 2.07
N VAL A 18 8.64 -3.25 1.49
CA VAL A 18 9.41 -4.49 1.32
C VAL A 18 10.43 -4.38 0.18
N CYS A 19 9.97 -4.00 -1.02
CA CYS A 19 10.82 -3.96 -2.22
C CYS A 19 11.32 -2.56 -2.58
N ARG A 20 10.91 -1.54 -1.82
CA ARG A 20 11.30 -0.12 -1.94
C ARG A 20 11.04 0.51 -3.31
N ARG A 21 10.05 -0.02 -4.05
CA ARG A 21 9.63 0.49 -5.38
C ARG A 21 8.38 1.37 -5.26
N VAL A 22 8.27 2.35 -6.16
CA VAL A 22 7.13 3.28 -6.26
C VAL A 22 6.29 2.94 -7.49
N PHE A 23 4.96 2.89 -7.31
CA PHE A 23 3.96 2.51 -8.31
C PHE A 23 2.89 3.62 -8.45
N TRP A 24 2.21 3.73 -9.60
CA TRP A 24 1.20 4.76 -9.92
C TRP A 24 0.01 4.19 -10.71
N GLU A 25 -1.13 4.90 -10.71
CA GLU A 25 -2.42 4.41 -11.25
C GLU A 25 -2.33 3.83 -12.68
N GLY A 26 -2.53 2.50 -12.76
CA GLY A 26 -2.47 1.66 -13.95
C GLY A 26 -2.82 0.19 -13.63
N SER A 27 -2.90 -0.69 -14.63
CA SER A 27 -3.30 -2.10 -14.44
C SER A 27 -2.35 -2.89 -13.53
N HIS A 28 -1.04 -2.65 -13.66
CA HIS A 28 -0.02 -3.28 -12.80
C HIS A 28 -0.05 -2.72 -11.36
N TRP A 29 -0.27 -1.41 -11.18
CA TRP A 29 -0.45 -0.81 -9.86
C TRP A 29 -1.67 -1.36 -9.13
N ARG A 30 -2.80 -1.53 -9.83
CA ARG A 30 -4.01 -2.08 -9.24
C ARG A 30 -3.78 -3.52 -8.74
N ARG A 31 -3.03 -4.33 -9.50
CA ARG A 31 -2.60 -5.67 -9.08
C ARG A 31 -1.66 -5.63 -7.86
N MET A 32 -0.63 -4.78 -7.89
CA MET A 32 0.30 -4.67 -6.75
C MET A 32 -0.36 -4.13 -5.49
N ARG A 33 -1.32 -3.19 -5.62
CA ARG A 33 -2.11 -2.67 -4.51
C ARG A 33 -2.90 -3.78 -3.83
N ALA A 34 -3.59 -4.62 -4.60
CA ALA A 34 -4.33 -5.77 -4.06
C ALA A 34 -3.42 -6.75 -3.29
N VAL A 35 -2.21 -7.02 -3.79
CA VAL A 35 -1.23 -7.88 -3.10
C VAL A 35 -0.77 -7.25 -1.79
N VAL A 36 -0.46 -5.95 -1.78
CA VAL A 36 -0.06 -5.22 -0.57
C VAL A 36 -1.19 -5.15 0.45
N ASP A 37 -2.42 -4.88 0.01
CA ASP A 37 -3.58 -4.82 0.89
C ASP A 37 -3.88 -6.18 1.51
N ALA A 38 -3.73 -7.28 0.75
CA ALA A 38 -3.87 -8.63 1.28
C ALA A 38 -2.80 -8.98 2.34
N MET A 39 -1.57 -8.48 2.19
CA MET A 39 -0.52 -8.65 3.20
C MET A 39 -0.74 -7.79 4.45
N ARG A 40 -1.39 -6.64 4.30
CA ARG A 40 -1.74 -5.74 5.41
C ARG A 40 -3.03 -6.14 6.11
N ALA A 41 -3.89 -6.90 5.44
CA ALA A 41 -5.14 -7.37 6.01
C ALA A 41 -4.84 -8.27 7.21
N PRO A 42 -5.49 -8.05 8.36
CA PRO A 42 -5.44 -9.02 9.45
C PRO A 42 -6.01 -10.36 8.97
N PRO A 43 -5.55 -11.49 9.53
CA PRO A 43 -6.10 -12.79 9.17
C PRO A 43 -7.62 -12.77 9.46
N PRO A 44 -8.45 -13.33 8.56
CA PRO A 44 -9.89 -13.36 8.77
C PRO A 44 -10.19 -14.09 10.09
N GLY A 45 -10.76 -13.37 11.06
CA GLY A 45 -11.09 -13.89 12.39
C GLY A 45 -10.14 -13.47 13.52
N ALA A 46 -9.15 -12.59 13.30
CA ALA A 46 -8.44 -11.97 14.41
C ALA A 46 -9.44 -11.16 15.27
N PRO A 47 -9.56 -11.43 16.59
CA PRO A 47 -10.42 -10.63 17.44
C PRO A 47 -9.93 -9.17 17.43
N ASP A 48 -10.87 -8.22 17.37
CA ASP A 48 -10.61 -6.80 17.62
C ASP A 48 -10.11 -6.70 19.07
N VAL A 49 -8.80 -6.73 19.25
CA VAL A 49 -8.18 -6.49 20.55
C VAL A 49 -8.08 -4.98 20.70
N PRO A 50 -8.92 -4.33 21.52
CA PRO A 50 -8.76 -2.90 21.76
C PRO A 50 -7.39 -2.66 22.38
N ASP A 51 -6.71 -1.63 21.86
CA ASP A 51 -5.46 -1.09 22.37
C ASP A 51 -5.60 -0.79 23.87
N VAL A 52 -5.02 -1.65 24.73
CA VAL A 52 -4.85 -1.35 26.15
C VAL A 52 -3.56 -0.56 26.32
N ALA A 53 -3.60 0.71 25.93
CA ALA A 53 -2.64 1.69 26.37
C ALA A 53 -3.09 2.32 27.69
N GLY A 54 -2.34 2.03 28.76
CA GLY A 54 -2.12 2.98 29.86
C GLY A 54 -2.78 2.64 31.20
N ALA A 55 -2.00 1.99 32.07
CA ALA A 55 -2.04 2.20 33.52
C ALA A 55 -0.57 2.29 34.01
#